data_AF-A0A5K0WAX6-F1
#
_entry.id   AF-A0A5K0WAX6-F1
#
_cell.length_a   1.000
_cell.length_b   1.000
_cell.length_c   1.000
_cell.angle_alpha   90.00
_cell.angle_beta   90.00
_cell.angle_gamma   90.00
#
_symmetry.space_group_name_H-M   'P 1'
#
loop_
_entity.id
_entity.type
_entity.pdbx_description
1 polymer ?
#
loop_
_entity_poly.entity_id
_entity_poly.type
_entity_poly.pdbx_seq_one_letter_code
_entity_poly.pdbx_strand_id
1 'polypeptide(L)' 'MSNPELYRTARISPLSLKYYGLCLWNGPYTVKLYFSEIVITDDKNYTSLGRRIFD' A
#
# COMPACT_ATOMS: atom_id res chain seq x y z
N MET A 1 -4.37 -17.64 4.20
CA MET A 1 -4.22 -17.98 2.77
C MET A 1 -3.51 -16.84 2.09
N SER A 2 -2.45 -17.11 1.33
CA SER A 2 -1.82 -16.07 0.50
C SER A 2 -2.75 -15.75 -0.66
N ASN A 3 -3.13 -14.47 -0.83
CA ASN A 3 -3.87 -13.99 -1.99
C ASN A 3 -2.99 -12.99 -2.74
N PRO A 4 -2.14 -13.45 -3.67
CA PRO A 4 -1.20 -12.60 -4.40
C PRO A 4 -1.88 -11.49 -5.21
N GLU A 5 -3.12 -11.72 -5.66
CA GLU A 5 -3.90 -10.75 -6.44
C GLU A 5 -4.15 -9.45 -5.68
N LEU A 6 -4.19 -9.48 -4.34
CA LEU A 6 -4.34 -8.26 -3.54
C LEU A 6 -3.18 -7.27 -3.72
N TYR A 7 -2.01 -7.76 -4.11
CA TYR A 7 -0.81 -6.95 -4.30
C TYR A 7 -0.59 -6.57 -5.76
N ARG A 8 -1.53 -6.88 -6.68
CA ARG A 8 -1.35 -6.60 -8.11
C ARG A 8 -1.77 -5.19 -8.50
N THR A 9 -2.54 -4.50 -7.65
CA THR A 9 -3.06 -3.16 -7.91
C THR A 9 -2.95 -2.30 -6.67
N ALA A 10 -2.77 -0.99 -6.86
CA ALA A 10 -2.66 -0.02 -5.77
C ALA A 10 -3.48 1.23 -6.05
N ARG A 11 -3.98 1.87 -4.99
CA ARG A 11 -4.53 3.23 -5.05
C ARG A 11 -3.39 4.21 -4.82
N ILE A 12 -3.22 5.18 -5.71
CA ILE A 12 -2.15 6.17 -5.63
C ILE A 12 -2.74 7.53 -5.23
N SER A 13 -2.18 8.14 -4.20
CA SER A 13 -2.44 9.54 -3.83
C SER A 13 -1.11 10.23 -3.57
N PRO A 14 -0.70 11.22 -4.39
CA PRO A 14 0.59 11.90 -4.23
C PRO A 14 0.73 12.72 -2.95
N LEU A 15 -0.39 13.07 -2.31
CA LEU A 15 -0.42 13.94 -1.14
C LEU A 15 -0.69 13.17 0.15
N SER A 16 -1.81 12.44 0.22
CA SER A 16 -2.22 11.71 1.42
C SER A 16 -3.29 10.68 1.08
N LEU A 17 -3.21 9.49 1.67
CA LEU A 17 -4.21 8.44 1.53
C LEU A 17 -4.99 8.29 2.84
N LYS A 18 -6.32 8.46 2.77
CA LYS A 18 -7.21 8.36 3.94
C LYS A 18 -8.14 7.17 3.80
N TYR A 19 -8.28 6.41 4.87
CA TYR A 19 -9.20 5.28 4.96
C TYR A 19 -10.32 5.60 5.94
N TYR A 20 -11.56 5.32 5.53
CA TYR A 20 -12.74 5.52 6.35
C TYR A 20 -13.34 4.16 6.70
N GLY A 21 -13.40 3.86 8.00
CA GLY A 21 -14.17 2.73 8.52
C GLY A 21 -15.62 3.17 8.70
N LEU A 22 -16.54 2.59 7.91
CA LEU A 22 -17.98 2.85 8.03
C LEU A 22 -18.63 1.75 8.87
N CYS A 23 -19.62 2.12 9.70
CA CYS A 23 -20.43 1.19 10.49
C CYS A 23 -19.63 0.30 11.47
N LEU A 24 -18.50 0.79 11.99
CA LEU A 24 -17.75 0.10 13.04
C LEU A 24 -18.45 0.27 14.38
N TRP A 25 -18.59 -0.82 15.12
CA TRP A 25 -19.13 -0.82 16.49
C TRP A 25 -18.11 -0.27 17.48
N ASN A 26 -18.55 0.17 18.65
CA ASN A 26 -17.62 0.61 19.70
C ASN A 26 -16.80 -0.58 20.21
N GLY A 27 -15.48 -0.46 20.13
CA GLY A 27 -14.56 -1.47 20.62
C GLY A 27 -13.14 -1.27 20.10
N PRO A 28 -12.18 -2.04 20.62
CA PRO A 28 -10.81 -2.03 20.12
C PRO A 28 -10.72 -2.74 18.77
N TYR A 29 -9.96 -2.15 17.84
CA TYR A 29 -9.72 -2.73 16.51
C TYR A 29 -8.22 -2.91 16.27
N THR A 30 -7.86 -4.06 15.72
CA THR A 30 -6.52 -4.30 15.19
C THR A 30 -6.51 -3.94 13.71
N VAL A 31 -5.88 -2.82 13.37
CA VAL A 31 -5.70 -2.41 11.98
C VAL A 31 -4.41 -3.03 11.44
N LYS A 32 -4.51 -3.74 10.31
CA LYS A 32 -3.35 -4.29 9.59
C LYS A 32 -3.29 -3.66 8.20
N LEU A 33 -2.20 -2.99 7.90
CA LEU A 33 -1.91 -2.42 6.59
C LEU A 33 -0.86 -3.28 5.92
N TYR A 34 -1.09 -3.63 4.66
CA TYR A 34 -0.18 -4.42 3.85
C TYR A 34 0.31 -3.55 2.69
N PHE A 35 1.62 -3.52 2.48
CA PHE A 35 2.26 -2.69 1.46
C PHE A 35 3.03 -3.57 0.48
N SER A 36 3.04 -3.16 -0.79
CA SER A 36 3.83 -3.76 -1.85
C SER A 36 4.15 -2.68 -2.88
N GLU A 37 5.39 -2.65 -3.36
CA GLU A 37 5.80 -1.80 -4.46
C GLU A 37 5.68 -2.57 -5.77
N ILE A 38 4.94 -2.01 -6.72
CA ILE A 38 4.54 -2.67 -7.97
C ILE A 38 5.00 -1.94 -9.23
N VAL A 39 5.59 -0.75 -9.08
CA VAL A 39 6.05 0.10 -10.18
C VAL A 39 7.56 0.25 -10.18
N ILE A 40 8.15 0.50 -9.01
CA ILE A 40 9.60 0.68 -8.85
C ILE A 40 10.21 -0.72 -8.76
N THR A 41 10.86 -1.14 -9.82
CA THR A 41 11.59 -2.40 -9.89
C THR A 41 13.01 -2.24 -9.37
N ASP A 42 13.53 -3.25 -8.65
CA ASP A 42 14.94 -3.31 -8.29
C ASP A 42 15.74 -3.97 -9.44
N ASP A 43 15.63 -3.37 -10.62
CA ASP A 43 16.34 -3.80 -11.80
C ASP A 43 17.76 -3.23 -11.79
N LYS A 44 18.75 -4.13 -11.88
CA LYS A 44 20.20 -3.83 -11.91
C LYS A 44 20.64 -2.85 -13.00
N ASN A 45 19.73 -2.51 -13.92
CA ASN A 45 19.93 -1.54 -14.99
C ASN A 45 19.74 -0.09 -14.53
N TYR A 46 19.44 0.16 -13.24
CA TYR A 46 19.20 1.51 -12.68
C TYR A 46 18.10 2.30 -13.39
N THR A 47 17.23 1.61 -14.12
CA THR A 47 16.13 2.19 -14.91
C THR A 47 15.03 2.74 -14.01
N SER A 48 14.89 2.21 -12.79
CA SER A 48 14.00 2.75 -11.78
C SER A 48 14.81 3.51 -10.70
N LEU A 49 14.87 4.84 -10.84
CA LEU A 49 15.40 5.77 -9.82
C LEU A 49 14.34 6.12 -8.75
N GLY A 50 13.27 5.34 -8.68
CA GLY A 50 12.09 5.68 -7.90
C GLY A 50 12.34 5.48 -6.41
N ARG A 51 12.04 6.50 -5.60
CA ARG A 51 11.95 6.37 -4.15
C ARG A 51 10.60 6.92 -3.70
N ARG A 52 9.89 6.14 -2.90
CA ARG A 52 8.65 6.57 -2.24
C ARG A 52 8.85 6.45 -0.74
N ILE A 53 8.54 7.53 -0.03
CA ILE A 53 8.67 7.63 1.42
C ILE A 53 7.32 8.15 1.91
N PHE A 54 6.76 7.50 2.91
CA PHE A 54 5.55 7.92 3.60
C PHE A 54 5.72 7.68 5.10
N ASP A 55 4.98 8.44 5.90
CA ASP A 55 4.86 8.34 7.35
C ASP A 55 4.00 7.16 7.82
#